data_AF-A0A848G217-F1
#
_entry.id   AF-A0A848G217-F1
#
_cell.length_a   1.000
_cell.length_b   1.000
_cell.length_c   1.000
_cell.angle_alpha   90.00
_cell.angle_beta   90.00
_cell.angle_gamma   90.00
#
_symmetry.space_group_name_H-M   'P 1'
#
loop_
_entity.id
_entity.type
_entity.pdbx_description
1 polymer ?
#
loop_
_entity_poly.entity_id
_entity_poly.type
_entity_poly.pdbx_seq_one_letter_code
_entity_poly.pdbx_strand_id
1 'polypeptide(L)'
;MPRHSATPPPVTAGRPPRHSHLNVLTGYNRQRLLRLIDSMLATEHPPARSTLSEMMSEFFEHAIVHFEAESTWLTEIGYPDAGHHSQEHQSLVETFSDVCFLIMESHEAPWHAFLDQICIPLYHHLTEEDHKVITFLKAHHTA
;
A
#
# COMPACT_ATOMS: atom_id res chain seq x y z
N MET A 1 2.74 -31.65 47.88
CA MET A 1 2.63 -31.38 46.43
C MET A 1 2.61 -29.87 46.21
N PRO A 2 3.75 -29.20 45.98
CA PRO A 2 3.73 -27.77 45.66
C PRO A 2 3.61 -27.57 44.14
N ARG A 3 2.73 -26.65 43.74
CA ARG A 3 2.55 -26.22 42.35
C ARG A 3 3.74 -25.35 41.95
N HIS A 4 4.44 -25.73 40.88
CA HIS A 4 5.44 -24.89 40.24
C HIS A 4 4.76 -23.76 39.47
N SER A 5 4.95 -22.53 39.93
CA SER A 5 4.68 -21.32 39.16
C SER A 5 5.78 -21.19 38.11
N ALA A 6 5.45 -21.39 36.84
CA ALA A 6 6.38 -21.15 35.74
C ALA A 6 6.39 -19.65 35.42
N THR A 7 7.55 -19.02 35.59
CA THR A 7 7.82 -17.64 35.14
C THR A 7 7.84 -17.60 33.62
N PRO A 8 7.21 -16.62 32.94
CA PRO A 8 7.32 -16.49 31.49
C PRO A 8 8.77 -16.12 31.09
N PRO A 9 9.24 -16.59 29.93
CA PRO A 9 10.58 -16.26 29.45
C PRO A 9 10.69 -14.78 29.09
N PRO A 10 11.90 -14.19 29.18
CA PRO A 10 12.11 -12.79 28.84
C PRO A 10 11.90 -12.59 27.33
N VAL A 11 11.23 -11.48 26.99
CA VAL A 11 11.06 -10.99 25.62
C VAL A 11 12.46 -10.72 25.06
N THR A 12 12.84 -11.50 24.06
CA THR A 12 14.15 -11.39 23.41
C THR A 12 14.26 -10.07 22.65
N ALA A 13 15.27 -9.29 23.01
CA ALA A 13 15.70 -8.07 22.34
C ALA A 13 16.09 -8.32 20.86
N GLY A 14 15.74 -7.35 20.01
CA GLY A 14 16.41 -6.99 18.76
C GLY A 14 16.74 -8.12 17.78
N ARG A 15 15.76 -8.60 17.02
CA ARG A 15 16.04 -9.32 15.76
C ARG A 15 16.12 -8.28 14.63
N PRO A 16 17.22 -8.20 13.84
CA PRO A 16 17.26 -7.35 12.64
C PRO A 16 16.10 -7.70 11.71
N PRO A 17 15.58 -6.74 10.91
CA PRO A 17 14.49 -7.04 10.02
C PRO A 17 15.08 -8.05 9.04
N ARG A 18 14.48 -9.24 8.94
CA ARG A 18 14.91 -10.17 7.90
C ARG A 18 14.86 -9.40 6.58
N HIS A 19 15.84 -9.55 5.70
CA HIS A 19 15.87 -8.86 4.39
C HIS A 19 14.54 -8.98 3.61
N SER A 20 13.70 -9.98 3.92
CA SER A 20 12.33 -10.14 3.44
C SER A 20 11.35 -9.03 3.83
N HIS A 21 11.60 -8.27 4.90
CA HIS A 21 10.67 -7.27 5.46
C HIS A 21 10.76 -5.93 4.73
N LEU A 22 11.97 -5.50 4.34
CA LEU A 22 12.13 -4.30 3.49
C LEU A 22 11.63 -4.54 2.06
N ASN A 23 11.64 -5.80 1.60
CA ASN A 23 11.14 -6.16 0.27
C ASN A 23 9.65 -5.88 0.09
N VAL A 24 8.87 -5.67 1.16
CA VAL A 24 7.47 -5.27 1.05
C VAL A 24 7.39 -3.79 0.63
N LEU A 25 8.10 -2.91 1.35
CA LEU A 25 8.18 -1.46 1.06
C LEU A 25 9.07 -1.07 -0.13
N THR A 26 9.87 -2.01 -0.63
CA THR A 26 10.69 -1.81 -1.84
C THR A 26 10.40 -2.87 -2.90
N GLY A 27 9.24 -3.53 -2.80
CA GLY A 27 8.89 -4.68 -3.62
C GLY A 27 8.56 -4.34 -5.06
N TYR A 28 8.43 -5.39 -5.87
CA TYR A 28 8.08 -5.28 -7.29
C TYR A 28 6.77 -4.51 -7.51
N ASN A 29 5.72 -4.84 -6.75
CA ASN A 29 4.40 -4.23 -6.93
C ASN A 29 4.43 -2.73 -6.62
N ARG A 30 5.03 -2.31 -5.51
CA ARG A 30 5.22 -0.89 -5.20
C ARG A 30 5.99 -0.13 -6.27
N GLN A 31 7.10 -0.70 -6.74
CA GLN A 31 7.89 -0.07 -7.80
C GLN A 31 7.11 -0.01 -9.13
N ARG A 32 6.28 -1.01 -9.41
CA ARG A 32 5.43 -1.02 -10.61
C ARG A 32 4.34 0.06 -10.50
N LEU A 33 3.70 0.21 -9.34
CA LEU A 33 2.74 1.27 -9.06
C LEU A 33 3.35 2.65 -9.29
N LEU A 34 4.53 2.93 -8.72
CA LEU A 34 5.21 4.22 -8.93
C LEU A 34 5.46 4.50 -10.41
N ARG A 35 5.94 3.51 -11.17
CA ARG A 35 6.15 3.67 -12.63
C ARG A 35 4.84 3.89 -13.40
N LEU A 36 3.77 3.22 -13.02
CA LEU A 36 2.46 3.41 -13.62
C LEU A 36 1.92 4.80 -13.34
N ILE A 37 2.03 5.27 -12.09
CA ILE A 37 1.68 6.64 -11.68
C ILE A 37 2.47 7.65 -12.48
N ASP A 38 3.80 7.52 -12.54
CA ASP A 38 4.67 8.44 -13.29
C ASP A 38 4.25 8.51 -14.77
N SER A 39 3.95 7.36 -15.38
CA SER A 39 3.48 7.29 -16.76
C SER A 39 2.11 7.95 -16.95
N MET A 40 1.20 7.78 -15.99
CA MET A 40 -0.13 8.38 -16.02
C MET A 40 -0.06 9.91 -15.86
N LEU A 41 0.74 10.40 -14.92
CA LEU A 41 0.94 11.83 -14.67
C LEU A 41 1.67 12.53 -15.82
N ALA A 42 2.52 11.81 -16.57
CA ALA A 42 3.19 12.33 -17.76
C ALA A 42 2.30 12.33 -19.03
N THR A 43 1.10 11.75 -18.97
CA THR A 43 0.20 11.67 -20.13
C THR A 43 -0.50 13.01 -20.39
N GLU A 44 -0.20 13.63 -21.53
CA GLU A 44 -0.73 14.96 -21.89
C GLU A 44 -2.22 14.97 -22.26
N HIS A 45 -2.74 13.84 -22.75
CA HIS A 45 -4.11 13.73 -23.25
C HIS A 45 -4.80 12.49 -22.68
N PRO A 46 -6.08 12.59 -22.27
CA PRO A 46 -6.83 11.44 -21.78
C PRO A 46 -6.76 10.26 -22.76
N PRO A 47 -6.39 9.06 -22.30
CA PRO A 47 -6.37 7.90 -23.17
C PRO A 47 -7.78 7.50 -23.61
N ALA A 48 -7.86 6.70 -24.68
CA ALA A 48 -9.12 6.08 -25.05
C ALA A 48 -9.64 5.22 -23.89
N ARG A 49 -10.98 5.09 -23.78
CA ARG A 49 -11.62 4.38 -22.67
C ARG A 49 -11.10 2.96 -22.47
N SER A 50 -10.89 2.20 -23.56
CA SER A 50 -10.36 0.84 -23.47
C SER A 50 -8.95 0.82 -22.86
N THR A 51 -8.09 1.73 -23.30
CA THR A 51 -6.74 1.90 -22.76
C THR A 51 -6.78 2.34 -21.30
N LEU A 52 -7.69 3.23 -20.92
CA LEU A 52 -7.90 3.60 -19.52
C LEU A 52 -8.28 2.38 -18.67
N SER A 53 -9.25 1.58 -19.13
CA SER A 53 -9.67 0.36 -18.43
C SER A 53 -8.53 -0.66 -18.26
N GLU A 54 -7.69 -0.85 -19.27
CA GLU A 54 -6.51 -1.70 -19.20
C GLU A 54 -5.50 -1.18 -18.17
N MET A 55 -5.17 0.12 -18.24
CA MET A 55 -4.26 0.78 -17.32
C MET A 55 -4.74 0.68 -15.86
N MET A 56 -6.04 0.87 -15.63
CA MET A 56 -6.65 0.74 -14.31
C MET A 56 -6.64 -0.69 -13.78
N SER A 57 -6.88 -1.67 -14.66
CA SER A 57 -6.86 -3.08 -14.27
C SER A 57 -5.46 -3.50 -13.80
N GLU A 58 -4.43 -3.13 -14.57
CA GLU A 58 -3.05 -3.39 -14.20
C GLU A 58 -2.66 -2.67 -12.89
N PHE A 59 -3.02 -1.40 -12.78
CA PHE A 59 -2.75 -0.60 -11.59
C PHE A 59 -3.33 -1.24 -10.33
N PHE A 60 -4.60 -1.65 -10.40
CA PHE A 60 -5.30 -2.22 -9.27
C PHE A 60 -4.77 -3.59 -8.86
N GLU A 61 -4.40 -4.44 -9.82
CA GLU A 61 -3.76 -5.73 -9.54
C GLU A 61 -2.50 -5.54 -8.69
N HIS A 62 -1.63 -4.59 -9.06
CA HIS A 62 -0.44 -4.29 -8.28
C HIS A 62 -0.75 -3.64 -6.93
N ALA A 63 -1.79 -2.80 -6.83
CA ALA A 63 -2.20 -2.15 -5.59
C ALA A 63 -2.67 -3.18 -4.56
N ILE A 64 -3.53 -4.12 -4.94
CA ILE A 64 -4.04 -5.16 -4.04
C ILE A 64 -2.90 -6.03 -3.51
N VAL A 65 -2.02 -6.52 -4.38
CA VAL A 65 -0.91 -7.37 -3.93
C VAL A 65 0.04 -6.61 -3.01
N HIS A 66 0.24 -5.30 -3.25
CA HIS A 66 1.01 -4.44 -2.36
C HIS A 66 0.35 -4.31 -0.98
N PHE A 67 -0.94 -3.96 -0.94
CA PHE A 67 -1.70 -3.77 0.29
C PHE A 67 -1.80 -5.03 1.14
N GLU A 68 -2.07 -6.20 0.53
CA GLU A 68 -2.16 -7.48 1.24
C GLU A 68 -0.82 -7.87 1.88
N ALA A 69 0.28 -7.66 1.16
CA ALA A 69 1.62 -7.93 1.65
C ALA A 69 1.98 -6.99 2.82
N GLU A 70 1.65 -5.71 2.71
CA GLU A 70 1.87 -4.73 3.78
C GLU A 70 1.02 -5.02 5.01
N SER A 71 -0.28 -5.24 4.86
CA SER A 71 -1.18 -5.44 6.00
C SER A 71 -0.75 -6.62 6.88
N THR A 72 -0.38 -7.74 6.25
CA THR A 72 0.18 -8.91 6.95
C THR A 72 1.46 -8.53 7.69
N TRP A 73 2.37 -7.87 6.99
CA TRP A 73 3.69 -7.55 7.50
C TRP A 73 3.67 -6.49 8.62
N LEU A 74 2.85 -5.44 8.51
CA LEU A 74 2.68 -4.39 9.52
C LEU A 74 2.19 -4.98 10.85
N THR A 75 1.29 -5.96 10.78
CA THR A 75 0.82 -6.72 11.94
C THR A 75 1.95 -7.53 12.56
N GLU A 76 2.76 -8.22 11.74
CA GLU A 76 3.88 -9.04 12.21
C GLU A 76 4.98 -8.23 12.92
N ILE A 77 5.26 -7.01 12.46
CA ILE A 77 6.26 -6.13 13.08
C ILE A 77 5.71 -5.32 14.25
N GLY A 78 4.41 -5.44 14.55
CA GLY A 78 3.75 -4.68 15.62
C GLY A 78 3.75 -3.18 15.36
N TYR A 79 3.57 -2.75 14.10
CA TYR A 79 3.51 -1.33 13.78
C TYR A 79 2.28 -0.69 14.46
N PRO A 80 2.45 0.36 15.29
CA PRO A 80 1.37 0.91 16.11
C PRO A 80 0.17 1.39 15.31
N ASP A 81 0.40 1.94 14.12
CA ASP A 81 -0.63 2.52 13.26
C ASP A 81 -1.11 1.56 12.16
N ALA A 82 -0.84 0.25 12.29
CA ALA A 82 -1.24 -0.76 11.29
C ALA A 82 -2.73 -0.71 10.96
N GLY A 83 -3.59 -0.50 11.96
CA GLY A 83 -5.04 -0.39 11.75
C GLY A 83 -5.46 0.84 10.94
N HIS A 84 -4.76 1.97 11.11
CA HIS A 84 -5.01 3.17 10.32
C HIS A 84 -4.52 2.99 8.89
N HIS A 85 -3.30 2.46 8.70
CA HIS A 85 -2.72 2.16 7.40
C HIS A 85 -3.62 1.23 6.57
N SER A 86 -4.17 0.17 7.18
CA SER A 86 -5.13 -0.72 6.51
C SER A 86 -6.46 -0.03 6.15
N GLN A 87 -6.91 0.97 6.92
CA GLN A 87 -8.11 1.74 6.57
C GLN A 87 -7.86 2.63 5.35
N GLU A 88 -6.68 3.21 5.21
CA GLU A 88 -6.31 3.97 4.01
C GLU A 88 -6.30 3.07 2.77
N HIS A 89 -5.74 1.87 2.86
CA HIS A 89 -5.79 0.86 1.79
C HIS A 89 -7.24 0.55 1.39
N GLN A 90 -8.10 0.28 2.38
CA GLN A 90 -9.50 -0.02 2.13
C GLN A 90 -10.23 1.14 1.47
N SER A 91 -9.99 2.38 1.91
CA SER A 91 -10.58 3.59 1.31
C SER A 91 -10.16 3.76 -0.15
N LEU A 92 -8.91 3.47 -0.49
CA LEU A 92 -8.42 3.52 -1.88
C LEU A 92 -9.08 2.44 -2.75
N VAL A 93 -9.26 1.23 -2.21
CA VAL A 93 -9.94 0.12 -2.91
C VAL A 93 -11.42 0.41 -3.16
N GLU A 94 -12.11 1.00 -2.19
CA GLU A 94 -13.50 1.44 -2.34
C GLU A 94 -13.62 2.53 -3.41
N THR A 95 -12.76 3.55 -3.35
CA THR A 95 -12.73 4.63 -4.33
C THR A 95 -12.46 4.11 -5.75
N PHE A 96 -11.63 3.07 -5.88
CA PHE A 96 -11.36 2.44 -7.19
C PHE A 96 -12.63 1.83 -7.80
N SER A 97 -13.48 1.22 -6.96
CA SER A 97 -14.76 0.66 -7.41
C SER A 97 -15.66 1.78 -7.96
N ASP A 98 -15.72 2.92 -7.29
CA ASP A 98 -16.51 4.08 -7.73
C ASP A 98 -16.00 4.64 -9.07
N VAL A 99 -14.68 4.76 -9.24
CA VAL A 99 -14.09 5.21 -10.51
C VAL A 99 -14.34 4.20 -11.65
N CYS A 100 -14.33 2.89 -11.35
CA CYS A 100 -14.73 1.88 -12.32
C CYS A 100 -16.17 2.05 -12.81
N PHE A 101 -17.10 2.35 -11.89
CA PHE A 101 -18.49 2.65 -12.26
C PHE A 101 -18.59 3.89 -13.17
N LEU A 102 -17.84 4.96 -12.88
CA LEU A 102 -17.82 6.16 -13.73
C LEU A 102 -17.39 5.86 -15.16
N ILE A 103 -16.42 4.96 -15.34
CA ILE A 103 -16.00 4.50 -16.66
C ILE A 103 -17.10 3.70 -17.33
N MET A 104 -17.69 2.74 -16.62
CA MET A 104 -18.72 1.86 -17.18
C MET A 104 -19.93 2.63 -17.69
N GLU A 105 -20.39 3.62 -16.92
CA GLU A 105 -21.57 4.43 -17.23
C GLU A 105 -21.32 5.56 -18.25
N SER A 106 -20.10 5.71 -18.77
CA SER A 106 -19.75 6.71 -19.80
C SER A 106 -19.89 8.16 -19.32
N HIS A 107 -19.53 8.45 -18.07
CA HIS A 107 -19.53 9.82 -17.55
C HIS A 107 -18.49 10.70 -18.24
N GLU A 108 -18.68 12.03 -18.19
CA GLU A 108 -17.69 12.98 -18.69
C GLU A 108 -16.45 12.98 -17.75
N ALA A 109 -15.28 12.65 -18.30
CA ALA A 109 -13.96 12.72 -17.63
C ALA A 109 -13.56 11.62 -16.61
N PRO A 110 -13.71 10.32 -16.91
CA PRO A 110 -13.22 9.24 -16.03
C PRO A 110 -11.69 9.27 -15.84
N TRP A 111 -10.94 9.81 -16.80
CA TRP A 111 -9.49 9.97 -16.69
C TRP A 111 -9.10 10.90 -15.54
N HIS A 112 -9.72 12.07 -15.44
CA HIS A 112 -9.43 13.01 -14.36
C HIS A 112 -9.86 12.47 -13.01
N ALA A 113 -11.03 11.81 -12.94
CA ALA A 113 -11.45 11.11 -11.74
C ALA A 113 -10.43 10.05 -11.29
N PHE A 114 -9.89 9.27 -12.22
CA PHE A 114 -8.86 8.27 -11.90
C PHE A 114 -7.57 8.92 -11.39
N LEU A 115 -7.10 10.01 -12.01
CA LEU A 115 -5.90 10.72 -11.55
C LEU A 115 -6.09 11.31 -10.15
N ASP A 116 -7.17 12.06 -9.95
CA ASP A 116 -7.39 12.87 -8.74
C ASP A 116 -7.78 12.01 -7.54
N GLN A 117 -8.54 10.93 -7.77
CA GLN A 117 -9.09 10.12 -6.69
C GLN A 117 -8.28 8.86 -6.42
N ILE A 118 -7.44 8.40 -7.37
CA ILE A 118 -6.65 7.17 -7.22
C ILE A 118 -5.16 7.43 -7.35
N CYS A 119 -4.68 7.96 -8.47
CA CYS A 119 -3.24 8.05 -8.73
C CYS A 119 -2.52 8.98 -7.74
N ILE A 120 -3.05 10.19 -7.54
CA ILE A 120 -2.45 11.17 -6.63
C ILE A 120 -2.51 10.70 -5.16
N PRO A 121 -3.67 10.24 -4.64
CA PRO A 121 -3.75 9.69 -3.29
C PRO A 121 -2.83 8.48 -3.07
N LEU A 122 -2.75 7.56 -4.03
CA LEU A 122 -1.84 6.42 -3.91
C LEU A 122 -0.38 6.86 -3.94
N TYR A 123 -0.01 7.81 -4.79
CA TYR A 123 1.35 8.35 -4.82
C TYR A 123 1.76 8.88 -3.44
N HIS A 124 0.91 9.73 -2.85
CA HIS A 124 1.12 10.27 -1.51
C HIS A 124 1.27 9.15 -0.47
N HIS A 125 0.37 8.17 -0.46
CA HIS A 125 0.45 7.03 0.44
C HIS A 125 1.79 6.28 0.28
N LEU A 126 2.18 5.95 -0.95
CA LEU A 126 3.42 5.23 -1.22
C LEU A 126 4.67 6.03 -0.83
N THR A 127 4.67 7.36 -0.97
CA THR A 127 5.85 8.19 -0.69
C THR A 127 5.93 8.69 0.75
N GLU A 128 4.80 8.83 1.43
CA GLU A 128 4.71 9.46 2.75
C GLU A 128 4.29 8.45 3.82
N GLU A 129 3.16 7.77 3.64
CA GLU A 129 2.61 6.85 4.64
C GLU A 129 3.49 5.59 4.80
N ASP A 130 3.86 4.93 3.70
CA ASP A 130 4.82 3.81 3.71
C ASP A 130 6.17 4.24 4.34
N HIS A 131 6.56 5.51 4.17
CA HIS A 131 7.82 6.02 4.71
C HIS A 131 7.82 6.12 6.25
N LYS A 132 6.66 6.32 6.87
CA LYS A 132 6.51 6.30 8.34
C LYS A 132 6.89 4.92 8.88
N VAL A 133 6.56 3.86 8.16
CA VAL A 133 6.94 2.48 8.52
C VAL A 133 8.45 2.29 8.45
N ILE A 134 9.12 2.83 7.42
CA ILE A 134 10.59 2.81 7.33
C ILE A 134 11.21 3.52 8.54
N THR A 135 10.63 4.66 8.93
CA THR A 135 11.11 5.44 10.09
C THR A 135 10.95 4.64 11.39
N PHE A 136 9.81 3.99 11.59
CA PHE A 136 9.56 3.08 12.70
C PHE A 136 10.62 1.97 12.76
N LEU A 137 10.87 1.27 11.65
CA LEU A 137 11.89 0.20 11.61
C LEU A 137 13.28 0.71 12.02
N LYS A 138 13.69 1.88 11.51
CA LYS A 138 15.00 2.46 11.85
C LYS A 138 15.13 2.76 13.34
N ALA A 139 14.08 3.29 13.95
CA ALA A 139 14.05 3.59 15.39
C ALA A 139 14.07 2.31 16.25
N HIS A 140 13.40 1.25 15.80
CA HIS A 140 13.32 -0.03 16.53
C HIS A 140 14.46 -1.02 16.22
N HIS A 141 15.33 -0.72 15.24
CA HIS A 141 16.57 -1.48 14.98
C HIS A 141 17.85 -0.86 15.54
N THR A 142 17.77 0.33 16.12
CA THR A 142 18.90 0.99 16.79
C THR A 142 18.94 0.76 18.31
N ALA A 143 18.16 -0.18 18.83
CA ALA A 143 18.12 -0.57 20.26
C ALA A 143 18.54 -2.04 20.47
#